data_AF-M0ML97-F1
#
_entry.id   AF-M0ML97-F1
#
_cell.length_a   1.000
_cell.length_b   1.000
_cell.length_c   1.000
_cell.angle_alpha   90.00
_cell.angle_beta   90.00
_cell.angle_gamma   90.00
#
_symmetry.space_group_name_H-M   'P 1'
#
loop_
_entity.id
_entity.type
_entity.pdbx_description
1 polymer ?
#
loop_
_entity_poly.entity_id
_entity_poly.type
_entity_poly.pdbx_seq_one_letter_code
_entity_poly.pdbx_strand_id
1 'polypeptide(L)' 'MPSLTVAAAAGGIGLLLFVAFTIAYLALVAWTYADAQQNSEHPAFLWTIVVFLAPILGLVLYLILGRGRAGPATRHRY' A
#
# COMPACT_ATOMS: atom_id res chain seq x y z
N MET A 1 5.05 -28.21 -13.02
CA MET A 1 5.62 -27.92 -11.69
C MET A 1 6.94 -27.19 -11.92
N PRO A 2 7.14 -25.95 -11.44
CA PRO A 2 8.45 -25.30 -11.54
C PRO A 2 9.51 -26.15 -10.84
N SER A 3 10.75 -26.14 -11.35
CA SER A 3 11.85 -26.83 -10.67
C SER A 3 12.11 -26.20 -9.29
N LEU A 4 12.62 -27.00 -8.35
CA LEU A 4 12.96 -26.51 -7.01
C LEU A 4 13.90 -25.30 -7.04
N THR A 5 14.81 -25.25 -8.01
CA THR A 5 15.71 -24.11 -8.22
C THR A 5 14.98 -22.84 -8.63
N VAL A 6 14.02 -22.94 -9.55
CA VAL A 6 13.19 -21.81 -10.00
C VAL A 6 12.26 -21.34 -8.87
N ALA A 7 11.65 -22.27 -8.13
CA ALA A 7 10.82 -21.94 -6.97
C ALA A 7 11.63 -21.25 -5.85
N ALA A 8 12.83 -21.74 -5.55
CA ALA A 8 13.71 -21.13 -4.56
C ALA A 8 14.19 -19.73 -4.99
N ALA A 9 14.56 -19.55 -6.26
CA ALA A 9 14.95 -18.24 -6.79
C ALA A 9 13.79 -17.23 -6.72
N ALA A 10 12.57 -17.64 -7.10
CA ALA A 10 11.39 -16.80 -7.01
C ALA A 10 11.06 -16.42 -5.56
N GLY A 11 11.17 -17.38 -4.62
CA GLY A 11 10.99 -17.12 -3.19
C GLY A 11 12.03 -16.13 -2.64
N GLY A 12 13.30 -16.28 -3.03
CA GLY A 12 14.38 -15.36 -2.65
C GLY A 12 14.13 -13.93 -3.14
N ILE A 13 13.76 -13.77 -4.41
CA ILE A 13 13.42 -12.46 -4.98
C ILE A 13 12.19 -11.87 -4.26
N GLY A 14 11.16 -12.67 -4.02
CA GLY A 14 9.97 -12.24 -3.30
C GLY A 14 10.28 -11.72 -1.89
N LEU A 15 11.16 -12.43 -1.16
CA LEU A 15 11.61 -12.00 0.16
C LEU A 15 12.39 -10.68 0.10
N LEU A 16 13.31 -10.53 -0.85
CA LEU A 16 14.08 -9.28 -1.01
C LEU A 16 13.17 -8.10 -1.30
N LEU A 17 12.20 -8.26 -2.20
CA LEU A 17 11.21 -7.23 -2.49
C LEU A 17 10.38 -6.91 -1.26
N PHE A 18 9.88 -7.92 -0.54
CA PHE A 18 9.11 -7.72 0.69
C PHE A 18 9.89 -6.90 1.72
N VAL A 19 11.16 -7.25 1.96
CA VAL A 19 12.03 -6.51 2.88
C VAL A 19 12.27 -5.08 2.38
N ALA A 20 12.59 -4.89 1.10
CA ALA A 20 12.82 -3.57 0.52
C ALA A 20 11.60 -2.65 0.65
N PHE A 21 10.40 -3.16 0.31
CA PHE A 21 9.16 -2.40 0.47
C PHE A 21 8.83 -2.12 1.93
N THR A 22 9.09 -3.07 2.84
CA THR A 22 8.88 -2.86 4.28
C THR A 22 9.80 -1.75 4.80
N ILE A 23 11.08 -1.75 4.43
CA ILE A 23 12.03 -0.71 4.82
C ILE A 23 11.60 0.65 4.24
N ALA A 24 11.26 0.70 2.96
CA ALA A 24 10.80 1.93 2.31
C ALA A 24 9.54 2.50 2.99
N TYR A 25 8.59 1.63 3.35
CA TYR A 25 7.39 2.02 4.06
C TYR A 25 7.69 2.60 5.45
N LEU A 26 8.53 1.91 6.24
CA LEU A 26 8.92 2.41 7.56
C LEU A 26 9.72 3.73 7.46
N ALA A 27 10.56 3.86 6.43
CA ALA A 27 11.27 5.11 6.14
C ALA A 27 10.30 6.25 5.83
N LEU A 28 9.23 6.01 5.07
CA LEU A 28 8.19 7.00 4.81
C LEU A 28 7.44 7.40 6.09
N VAL A 29 7.12 6.45 6.95
CA VAL A 29 6.46 6.73 8.25
C VAL A 29 7.37 7.60 9.13
N ALA A 30 8.65 7.23 9.25
CA ALA A 30 9.63 7.98 10.02
C ALA A 30 9.92 9.36 9.43
N TRP A 31 10.04 9.46 8.10
CA TRP A 31 10.21 10.71 7.38
C TRP A 31 9.02 11.64 7.61
N THR A 32 7.79 11.13 7.51
CA THR A 32 6.57 11.92 7.77
C THR A 32 6.57 12.52 9.17
N TYR A 33 7.01 11.75 10.17
CA TYR A 33 7.13 12.26 11.54
C TYR A 33 8.15 13.41 11.63
N ALA A 34 9.35 13.22 11.07
CA ALA A 34 10.42 14.21 11.09
C ALA A 34 10.06 15.48 10.29
N ASP A 35 9.35 15.31 9.19
CA ASP A 35 8.83 16.39 8.34
C ASP A 35 7.73 17.18 9.08
N ALA A 36 6.75 16.49 9.66
CA ALA A 36 5.65 17.12 10.38
C ALA A 36 6.10 17.89 11.63
N GLN A 37 7.24 17.55 12.25
CA GLN A 37 7.79 18.36 13.34
C GLN A 37 8.21 19.76 12.90
N GLN A 38 8.61 19.94 11.64
CA GLN A 38 9.14 21.20 11.12
C GLN A 38 8.11 21.95 10.26
N ASN A 39 7.20 21.21 9.63
CA ASN A 39 6.36 21.74 8.54
C ASN A 39 4.84 21.69 8.84
N SER A 40 4.41 21.35 10.05
CA SER A 40 2.99 21.23 10.40
C SER A 40 2.63 21.98 11.69
N GLU A 41 1.49 22.68 11.66
CA GLU A 41 0.86 23.29 12.84
C GLU A 41 0.18 22.25 13.75
N HIS A 42 -0.08 21.04 13.22
CA HIS A 42 -0.67 19.93 13.96
C HIS A 42 0.40 18.97 14.50
N PRO A 43 0.11 18.25 15.62
CA PRO A 43 1.04 17.28 16.20
C PRO A 43 1.54 16.24 15.19
N ALA A 44 2.86 16.07 15.10
CA ALA A 44 3.51 15.12 14.19
C ALA A 44 2.98 13.69 14.32
N PHE A 45 2.65 13.27 15.55
CA PHE A 45 2.07 11.96 15.84
C PHE A 45 0.77 11.67 15.06
N LEU A 46 -0.09 12.68 14.85
CA LEU A 46 -1.33 12.52 14.09
C LEU A 46 -1.03 12.15 12.63
N TRP A 47 -0.12 12.87 11.99
CA TRP A 47 0.30 12.60 10.62
C TRP A 47 0.98 11.25 10.47
N THR A 48 1.82 10.86 11.43
CA THR A 48 2.45 9.53 11.44
C THR A 48 1.41 8.41 11.51
N ILE A 49 0.37 8.55 12.34
CA ILE A 49 -0.74 7.59 12.38
C ILE A 49 -1.47 7.54 11.04
N VAL A 50 -1.76 8.70 10.43
CA VAL A 50 -2.46 8.75 9.13
C VAL A 50 -1.68 7.99 8.06
N VAL A 51 -0.36 8.22 7.94
CA VAL A 51 0.48 7.53 6.97
C VAL A 51 0.64 6.05 7.32
N PHE A 52 0.75 5.71 8.59
CA PHE A 52 0.82 4.32 9.05
C PHE A 52 -0.48 3.53 8.79
N LEU A 53 -1.64 4.19 8.86
CA LEU A 53 -2.93 3.55 8.61
C LEU A 53 -3.38 3.66 7.14
N ALA A 54 -2.65 4.39 6.30
CA ALA A 54 -3.00 4.60 4.90
C ALA A 54 -3.26 3.30 4.11
N PRO A 55 -2.50 2.19 4.28
CA PRO A 55 -2.80 0.93 3.58
C PRO A 55 -4.18 0.36 3.95
N ILE A 56 -4.55 0.43 5.24
CA ILE A 56 -5.84 -0.03 5.74
C ILE A 56 -6.96 0.87 5.23
N LEU A 57 -6.76 2.19 5.30
CA LEU A 57 -7.72 3.16 4.78
C LEU A 57 -7.96 2.95 3.28
N GLY A 58 -6.90 2.75 2.50
CA GLY A 58 -7.01 2.44 1.07
C GLY A 58 -7.81 1.17 0.80
N LEU A 59 -7.61 0.11 1.60
CA LEU A 59 -8.39 -1.12 1.50
C LEU A 59 -9.86 -0.89 1.82
N VAL A 60 -10.17 -0.18 2.91
CA VAL A 60 -11.55 0.14 3.30
C VAL A 60 -12.24 0.96 2.21
N LEU A 61 -11.58 1.99 1.68
CA LEU A 61 -12.10 2.81 0.58
C LEU A 61 -12.35 1.98 -0.68
N TYR A 62 -11.43 1.09 -1.05
CA TYR A 62 -11.64 0.16 -2.16
C TYR A 62 -12.87 -0.73 -1.93
N LEU A 63 -13.07 -1.24 -0.72
CA LEU A 63 -14.19 -2.12 -0.40
C LEU A 63 -15.55 -1.41 -0.32
N ILE A 64 -15.59 -0.09 -0.14
CA ILE A 64 -16.86 0.64 -0.05
C ILE A 64 -17.15 1.35 -1.38
N LEU A 65 -16.16 2.05 -1.94
CA LEU A 65 -16.31 2.88 -3.15
C LEU A 65 -15.86 2.16 -4.42
N GLY A 66 -14.72 1.45 -4.35
CA GLY A 66 -14.07 0.87 -5.52
C GLY A 66 -14.67 -0.45 -6.02
N ARG A 67 -15.21 -1.28 -5.11
CA ARG A 67 -15.65 -2.65 -5.42
C ARG A 67 -17.02 -2.76 -6.10
N GLY A 68 -17.57 -1.65 -6.60
CA GLY A 68 -18.81 -1.66 -7.37
C GLY A 68 -18.69 -2.59 -8.57
N ARG A 69 -19.76 -3.35 -8.87
CA ARG A 69 -19.81 -4.12 -10.12
C ARG A 69 -19.80 -3.12 -11.27
N ALA A 70 -18.88 -3.26 -12.21
CA ALA A 70 -19.08 -2.69 -13.54
C ALA A 70 -20.46 -3.18 -13.99
N GLY A 71 -21.46 -2.28 -13.97
CA GLY A 71 -22.81 -2.60 -14.39
C GLY A 71 -22.72 -3.18 -15.81
N PRO A 72 -23.60 -4.13 -16.19
CA PRO A 72 -23.58 -4.68 -17.54
C PRO A 72 -23.56 -3.50 -18.48
N ALA A 73 -22.46 -3.35 -19.24
CA ALA A 73 -22.34 -2.31 -20.24
C ALA A 73 -23.63 -2.39 -21.04
N THR A 74 -24.48 -1.37 -20.91
CA THR A 74 -25.74 -1.29 -21.63
C THR A 74 -25.32 -1.20 -23.08
N ARG A 75 -25.18 -2.36 -23.73
CA ARG A 75 -25.04 -2.45 -25.17
C ARG A 75 -26.36 -1.90 -25.67
N HIS A 76 -26.39 -0.60 -25.97
CA HIS A 76 -27.36 -0.01 -26.86
C HIS A 76 -27.21 -0.76 -28.19
N ARG A 77 -27.95 -1.87 -28.29
CA ARG A 77 -28.25 -2.55 -29.54
C ARG A 77 -29.23 -1.64 -30.26
N TYR A 78 -28.74 -0.97 -31.30
CA TYR A 78 -29.55 -0.61 -32.44
C TYR A 78 -29.71 -1.84 -33.32
#